data_AF-K0TGZ4-F1
#
_entry.id   AF-K0TGZ4-F1
#
_cell.length_a   1.000
_cell.length_b   1.000
_cell.length_c   1.000
_cell.angle_alpha   90.00
_cell.angle_beta   90.00
_cell.angle_gamma   90.00
#
_symmetry.space_group_name_H-M   'P 1'
#
loop_
_entity.id
_entity.type
_entity.pdbx_description
1 polymer ?
#
loop_
_entity_poly.entity_id
_entity_poly.type
_entity_poly.pdbx_seq_one_letter_code
_entity_poly.pdbx_strand_id
1 'polypeptide(L)'
;EVYDKEADRRLQIDIGTTCDQPSVVRRHRYTGMPPKPKPPVVRGGKRLGALIFFIPLLLAVIRLQRALVLEVEGRHNHQSPLAREVELGQPRVLESSVPPRLPSAAGDARPFVAIVACIASGVHRTDRFIEEHLLSSIYDTVTPEERRDYRVELILGYDDTDEFWQSHTRELRPRRKHGESGDYAGHEVIPLNFVSIRKDPDGKRPNRIPFNELCQAALEYGADYIARVNDDSEFVTSGWITVATEALRSFSPPNVGVVGPTCRQGNIDIMTHDFVHAPTHISIFGAYYPEVFDNYYLDDWITRVYGTARTRLLANFEVVHHLETFWTRYKATFDQDKLLDEQVAKGGQAVDSYLREKKTAKQRRVLGTDTVEKVDGSGRMGQLHFELKNKRS
;
A
#
# COMPACT_ATOMS: atom_id res chain seq x y z
N GLU A 1 -32.10 -40.12 -16.48
CA GLU A 1 -31.11 -39.53 -17.40
C GLU A 1 -29.79 -39.43 -16.68
N VAL A 2 -28.79 -40.11 -17.24
CA VAL A 2 -27.41 -40.19 -16.74
C VAL A 2 -26.69 -38.94 -17.23
N TYR A 3 -26.04 -38.20 -16.34
CA TYR A 3 -25.05 -37.19 -16.70
C TYR A 3 -23.85 -37.29 -15.78
N ASP A 4 -22.72 -36.98 -16.39
CA ASP A 4 -21.51 -37.80 -16.37
C ASP A 4 -20.43 -37.18 -15.48
N LYS A 5 -19.64 -38.08 -14.86
CA LYS A 5 -18.41 -37.77 -14.15
C LYS A 5 -17.27 -37.83 -15.15
N GLU A 6 -16.61 -36.71 -15.46
CA GLU A 6 -15.15 -36.69 -15.72
C GLU A 6 -14.68 -35.28 -16.11
N ALA A 7 -14.06 -34.58 -15.17
CA ALA A 7 -12.97 -33.61 -15.42
C ALA A 7 -12.49 -32.99 -14.10
N ASP A 8 -11.92 -33.80 -13.20
CA ASP A 8 -11.14 -33.24 -12.08
C ASP A 8 -9.97 -34.15 -11.71
N ARG A 9 -8.98 -34.17 -12.60
CA ARG A 9 -7.63 -34.70 -12.36
C ARG A 9 -6.66 -34.02 -13.31
N ARG A 10 -5.95 -33.01 -12.80
CA ARG A 10 -4.51 -32.70 -13.08
C ARG A 10 -4.21 -31.26 -12.65
N LEU A 11 -3.74 -31.08 -11.41
CA LEU A 11 -2.54 -30.31 -11.08
C LEU A 11 -2.24 -30.46 -9.57
N GLN A 12 -1.78 -31.65 -9.18
CA GLN A 12 -0.95 -31.78 -7.98
C GLN A 12 0.49 -31.66 -8.47
N ILE A 13 1.12 -30.52 -8.21
CA ILE A 13 2.57 -30.41 -8.29
C ILE A 13 3.09 -30.67 -6.88
N ASP A 14 3.64 -31.85 -6.73
CA ASP A 14 4.43 -32.34 -5.63
C ASP A 14 5.72 -31.50 -5.52
N ILE A 15 5.88 -30.73 -4.44
CA ILE A 15 7.13 -30.01 -4.16
C ILE A 15 7.88 -30.77 -3.08
N GLY A 16 8.59 -31.80 -3.52
CA GLY A 16 9.59 -32.50 -2.75
C GLY A 16 10.82 -31.61 -2.47
N THR A 17 11.26 -31.66 -1.22
CA THR A 17 12.53 -31.15 -0.70
C THR A 17 13.75 -31.70 -1.43
N THR A 18 14.58 -30.83 -2.02
CA THR A 18 16.04 -31.03 -2.11
C THR A 18 16.78 -29.69 -2.12
N CYS A 19 17.76 -29.59 -1.23
CA CYS A 19 18.75 -28.53 -1.10
C CYS A 19 19.75 -28.53 -2.27
N ASP A 20 20.35 -27.36 -2.50
CA ASP A 20 21.64 -27.10 -3.17
C ASP A 20 21.77 -27.30 -4.70
N GLN A 21 21.45 -26.24 -5.45
CA GLN A 21 22.19 -25.81 -6.66
C GLN A 21 22.02 -24.28 -6.88
N PRO A 22 23.04 -23.55 -7.36
CA PRO A 22 22.94 -22.12 -7.63
C PRO A 22 22.13 -21.89 -8.93
N SER A 23 20.95 -21.29 -8.81
CA SER A 23 20.10 -20.93 -9.94
C SER A 23 20.70 -19.76 -10.73
N VAL A 24 21.10 -20.05 -11.97
CA VAL A 24 21.39 -19.07 -13.01
C VAL A 24 20.14 -18.21 -13.24
N VAL A 25 20.22 -16.92 -12.87
CA VAL A 25 19.18 -15.93 -13.15
C VAL A 25 19.05 -15.79 -14.67
N ARG A 26 18.02 -16.42 -15.26
CA ARG A 26 17.61 -16.13 -16.63
C ARG A 26 17.10 -14.70 -16.67
N ARG A 27 17.91 -13.81 -17.26
CA ARG A 27 17.45 -12.46 -17.66
C ARG A 27 16.24 -12.61 -18.58
N HIS A 28 15.05 -12.29 -18.10
CA HIS A 28 13.95 -11.90 -19.00
C HIS A 28 14.28 -10.51 -19.52
N ARG A 29 14.91 -10.46 -20.71
CA ARG A 29 14.84 -9.24 -21.52
C ARG A 29 13.37 -9.02 -21.83
N TYR A 30 12.85 -7.85 -21.49
CA TYR A 30 11.66 -7.28 -22.11
C TYR A 30 11.89 -7.21 -23.64
N THR A 31 11.59 -8.29 -24.35
CA THR A 31 11.57 -8.28 -25.81
C THR A 31 10.20 -7.81 -26.24
N GLY A 32 10.12 -6.51 -26.57
CA GLY A 32 9.17 -5.92 -27.51
C GLY A 32 7.69 -6.26 -27.31
N MET A 33 6.92 -5.29 -26.80
CA MET A 33 5.49 -5.26 -27.12
C MET A 33 5.31 -5.39 -28.65
N PRO A 34 4.34 -6.18 -29.14
CA PRO A 34 4.01 -6.22 -30.56
C PRO A 34 3.62 -4.81 -31.03
N PRO A 35 4.05 -4.39 -32.23
CA PRO A 35 3.64 -3.10 -32.78
C PRO A 35 2.12 -3.05 -32.90
N LYS A 36 1.51 -1.97 -32.41
CA LYS A 36 0.07 -1.73 -32.52
C LYS A 36 -0.40 -1.96 -33.97
N PRO A 37 -1.55 -2.62 -34.19
CA PRO A 37 -2.09 -2.81 -35.53
C PRO A 37 -2.27 -1.44 -36.19
N LYS A 38 -1.74 -1.29 -37.40
CA LYS A 38 -1.95 -0.09 -38.22
C LYS A 38 -3.46 0.10 -38.41
N PRO A 39 -3.98 1.33 -38.25
CA PRO A 39 -5.39 1.59 -38.51
C PRO A 39 -5.72 1.23 -39.96
N PRO A 40 -6.93 0.72 -40.22
CA PRO A 40 -7.33 0.32 -41.56
C PRO A 40 -7.22 1.51 -42.52
N VAL A 41 -6.59 1.27 -43.67
CA VAL A 41 -6.53 2.21 -44.79
C VAL A 41 -7.95 2.41 -45.30
N VAL A 42 -8.58 3.51 -44.88
CA VAL A 42 -9.89 3.94 -45.40
C VAL A 42 -9.69 4.40 -46.84
N ARG A 43 -10.13 3.58 -47.80
CA ARG A 43 -10.25 3.99 -49.20
C ARG A 43 -11.29 5.10 -49.31
N GLY A 44 -10.86 6.24 -49.83
CA GLY A 44 -11.66 7.45 -49.97
C GLY A 44 -12.88 7.25 -50.87
N GLY A 45 -14.07 7.32 -50.26
CA GLY A 45 -15.34 7.61 -50.91
C GLY A 45 -15.70 9.08 -50.68
N LYS A 46 -15.81 9.84 -51.77
CA LYS A 46 -16.17 11.27 -51.76
C LYS A 46 -17.54 11.50 -51.11
N ARG A 47 -17.57 12.24 -50.00
CA ARG A 47 -18.74 13.03 -49.56
C ARG A 47 -18.27 14.41 -49.12
N LEU A 48 -18.10 15.29 -50.10
CA LEU A 48 -17.92 16.73 -49.89
C LEU A 48 -19.32 17.34 -49.83
N GLY A 49 -19.80 17.76 -48.66
CA GLY A 49 -21.14 18.35 -48.56
C GLY A 49 -21.63 18.86 -47.21
N ALA A 50 -20.86 18.75 -46.11
CA ALA A 50 -21.35 19.18 -44.79
C ALA A 50 -20.35 20.01 -43.96
N LEU A 51 -19.18 20.37 -44.50
CA LEU A 51 -18.14 21.04 -43.71
C LEU A 51 -18.16 22.58 -43.75
N ILE A 52 -19.02 23.20 -44.56
CA ILE A 52 -19.02 24.67 -44.75
C ILE A 52 -19.85 25.40 -43.68
N PHE A 53 -20.75 24.72 -42.96
CA PHE A 53 -21.63 25.36 -41.97
C PHE A 53 -21.10 25.36 -40.52
N PHE A 54 -20.05 24.60 -40.20
CA PHE A 54 -19.55 24.49 -38.81
C PHE A 54 -18.41 25.44 -38.45
N ILE A 55 -17.66 25.94 -39.43
CA ILE A 55 -16.51 26.82 -39.19
C ILE A 55 -16.91 28.19 -38.59
N PRO A 56 -18.00 28.85 -39.04
CA PRO A 56 -18.40 30.13 -38.46
C PRO A 56 -18.86 30.00 -37.00
N LEU A 57 -19.55 28.90 -36.65
CA LEU A 57 -20.05 28.64 -35.30
C LEU A 57 -18.92 28.37 -34.32
N LEU A 58 -17.91 27.59 -34.73
CA LEU A 58 -16.73 27.31 -33.91
C LEU A 58 -15.91 28.58 -33.64
N LEU A 59 -15.76 29.45 -34.65
CA LEU A 59 -15.06 30.73 -34.48
C LEU A 59 -15.84 31.71 -33.58
N ALA A 60 -17.18 31.68 -33.61
CA ALA A 60 -18.00 32.47 -32.70
C ALA A 60 -17.85 32.00 -31.24
N VAL A 61 -17.82 30.69 -30.98
CA VAL A 61 -17.60 30.12 -29.65
C VAL A 61 -16.20 30.48 -29.11
N ILE A 62 -15.16 30.39 -29.95
CA ILE A 62 -13.80 30.77 -29.56
C ILE A 62 -13.70 32.27 -29.22
N ARG A 63 -14.41 33.13 -29.96
CA ARG A 63 -14.46 34.57 -29.66
C ARG A 63 -15.20 34.86 -28.36
N LEU A 64 -16.28 34.13 -28.07
CA LEU A 64 -17.05 34.28 -26.83
C LEU A 64 -16.22 33.84 -25.60
N GLN A 65 -15.48 32.73 -25.72
CA GLN A 65 -14.59 32.25 -24.65
C GLN A 65 -13.44 33.21 -24.36
N ARG A 66 -12.85 33.83 -25.40
CA ARG A 66 -11.80 34.85 -25.21
C ARG A 66 -12.32 36.14 -24.57
N ALA A 67 -13.56 36.56 -24.89
CA ALA A 67 -14.16 37.73 -24.24
C ALA A 67 -14.41 37.49 -22.75
N LEU A 68 -14.86 36.29 -22.37
CA LEU A 68 -15.10 35.93 -20.97
C LEU A 68 -13.81 35.86 -20.12
N VAL A 69 -12.70 35.39 -20.69
CA VAL A 69 -11.41 35.35 -19.98
C VAL A 69 -10.87 36.76 -19.71
N LEU A 70 -11.01 37.68 -20.66
CA LEU A 70 -10.54 39.06 -20.50
C LEU A 70 -11.39 39.86 -19.49
N GLU A 71 -12.67 39.51 -19.30
CA GLU A 71 -13.55 40.17 -18.33
C GLU A 71 -13.31 39.69 -16.89
N VAL A 72 -12.78 38.48 -16.70
CA VAL A 72 -12.35 37.95 -15.40
C VAL A 72 -11.00 38.53 -14.96
N GLU A 73 -10.06 38.71 -15.90
CA GLU A 73 -8.75 39.31 -15.59
C GLU A 73 -8.82 40.83 -15.31
N GLY A 74 -9.86 41.52 -15.80
CA GLY A 74 -10.08 42.94 -15.54
C GLY A 74 -10.52 43.31 -14.12
N ARG A 75 -10.93 42.34 -13.28
CA ARG A 75 -11.49 42.60 -11.93
C ARG A 75 -10.51 42.40 -10.77
N HIS A 76 -9.24 42.11 -11.01
CA HIS A 76 -8.26 41.83 -9.93
C HIS A 76 -7.13 42.83 -9.78
N ASN A 77 -7.20 44.00 -10.41
CA ASN A 77 -6.12 44.98 -10.33
C ASN A 77 -6.50 46.25 -9.57
N HIS A 78 -6.82 46.13 -8.28
CA HIS A 78 -6.83 47.25 -7.33
C HIS A 78 -6.48 46.78 -5.91
N GLN A 79 -5.18 46.64 -5.61
CA GLN A 79 -4.68 46.77 -4.24
C GLN A 79 -3.35 47.56 -4.22
N SER A 80 -3.32 48.52 -3.30
CA SER A 80 -2.27 49.50 -3.01
C SER A 80 -1.08 48.86 -2.27
N PRO A 81 0.17 49.36 -2.40
CA PRO A 81 1.32 48.81 -1.70
C PRO A 81 1.50 49.46 -0.33
N LEU A 82 1.47 48.65 0.74
CA LEU A 82 2.07 49.00 2.02
C LEU A 82 3.16 47.97 2.32
N ALA A 83 4.40 48.44 2.22
CA ALA A 83 5.59 47.70 2.60
C ALA A 83 5.58 47.41 4.11
N ARG A 84 5.83 46.15 4.48
CA ARG A 84 6.28 45.77 5.82
C ARG A 84 7.53 44.93 5.69
N GLU A 85 8.58 45.40 6.37
CA GLU A 85 9.82 44.68 6.61
C GLU A 85 9.52 43.32 7.26
N VAL A 86 10.16 42.27 6.74
CA VAL A 86 10.12 40.93 7.30
C VAL A 86 11.47 40.68 7.93
N GLU A 87 11.49 40.62 9.27
CA GLU A 87 12.60 40.10 10.06
C GLU A 87 12.83 38.61 9.73
N LEU A 88 14.09 38.26 9.47
CA LEU A 88 14.59 36.91 9.30
C LEU A 88 14.54 36.14 10.64
N GLY A 89 13.38 35.55 10.95
CA GLY A 89 13.22 34.56 12.01
C GLY A 89 13.71 33.18 11.57
N GLN A 90 14.51 32.53 12.43
CA GLN A 90 15.03 31.18 12.25
C GLN A 90 13.93 30.14 11.94
N PRO A 91 14.23 29.07 11.18
CA PRO A 91 13.24 28.08 10.78
C PRO A 91 12.67 27.36 12.01
N ARG A 92 11.37 27.57 12.27
CA ARG A 92 10.59 26.73 13.18
C ARG A 92 10.57 25.31 12.62
N VAL A 93 11.13 24.37 13.37
CA VAL A 93 10.85 22.95 13.22
C VAL A 93 9.37 22.76 13.54
N LEU A 94 8.53 22.69 12.50
CA LEU A 94 7.12 22.33 12.64
C LEU A 94 7.09 20.86 13.06
N GLU A 95 6.73 20.61 14.32
CA GLU A 95 6.41 19.29 14.84
C GLU A 95 5.41 18.60 13.90
N SER A 96 5.74 17.38 13.51
CA SER A 96 4.85 16.47 12.78
C SER A 96 3.50 16.44 13.51
N SER A 97 2.43 16.86 12.84
CA SER A 97 1.06 16.85 13.38
C SER A 97 0.47 15.43 13.39
N VAL A 98 1.28 14.43 13.72
CA VAL A 98 0.76 13.13 14.16
C VAL A 98 0.00 13.44 15.44
N PRO A 99 -1.33 13.21 15.49
CA PRO A 99 -2.08 13.43 16.71
C PRO A 99 -1.34 12.68 17.83
N PRO A 100 -1.14 13.31 19.00
CA PRO A 100 -0.44 12.67 20.11
C PRO A 100 -1.04 11.30 20.27
N ARG A 101 -0.20 10.24 20.28
CA ARG A 101 -0.60 8.83 20.42
C ARG A 101 -1.88 8.81 21.22
N LEU A 102 -3.04 8.69 20.54
CA LEU A 102 -4.23 8.24 21.25
C LEU A 102 -3.73 6.93 21.82
N PRO A 103 -3.61 6.80 23.15
CA PRO A 103 -3.04 5.58 23.72
C PRO A 103 -3.81 4.48 23.01
N SER A 104 -3.12 3.63 22.25
CA SER A 104 -3.71 2.35 21.85
C SER A 104 -4.34 1.88 23.13
N ALA A 105 -5.67 1.68 23.20
CA ALA A 105 -6.33 1.40 24.46
C ALA A 105 -5.44 0.39 25.18
N ALA A 106 -4.77 0.80 26.28
CA ALA A 106 -3.44 0.30 26.67
C ALA A 106 -3.54 -1.11 27.29
N GLY A 107 -4.11 -2.02 26.52
CA GLY A 107 -4.81 -3.21 26.98
C GLY A 107 -5.50 -3.99 25.86
N ASP A 108 -5.61 -3.46 24.64
CA ASP A 108 -5.95 -4.31 23.49
C ASP A 108 -4.71 -5.11 23.06
N ALA A 109 -4.68 -6.39 23.44
CA ALA A 109 -3.59 -7.30 23.14
C ALA A 109 -3.70 -7.94 21.74
N ARG A 110 -4.77 -7.64 20.98
CA ARG A 110 -4.97 -8.19 19.64
C ARG A 110 -3.92 -7.60 18.67
N PRO A 111 -3.40 -8.39 17.72
CA PRO A 111 -2.55 -7.84 16.67
C PRO A 111 -3.30 -6.77 15.87
N PHE A 112 -2.62 -5.66 15.59
CA PHE A 112 -3.20 -4.54 14.86
C PHE A 112 -2.89 -4.65 13.36
N VAL A 113 -3.95 -4.74 12.56
CA VAL A 113 -3.93 -4.68 11.10
C VAL A 113 -4.38 -3.30 10.64
N ALA A 114 -3.43 -2.51 10.12
CA ALA A 114 -3.71 -1.23 9.51
C ALA A 114 -3.96 -1.40 8.01
N ILE A 115 -5.16 -1.05 7.55
CA ILE A 115 -5.46 -0.92 6.13
C ILE A 115 -5.11 0.52 5.76
N VAL A 116 -4.18 0.72 4.82
CA VAL A 116 -3.67 2.05 4.48
C VAL A 116 -3.96 2.40 3.03
N ALA A 117 -4.48 3.60 2.79
CA ALA A 117 -4.73 4.11 1.45
C ALA A 117 -4.40 5.62 1.38
N CYS A 118 -3.81 6.05 0.28
CA CYS A 118 -3.63 7.47 -0.01
C CYS A 118 -4.82 7.99 -0.81
N ILE A 119 -5.37 9.14 -0.40
CA ILE A 119 -6.58 9.74 -0.97
C ILE A 119 -6.30 11.16 -1.48
N ALA A 120 -7.05 11.60 -2.49
CA ALA A 120 -6.97 12.96 -3.03
C ALA A 120 -8.35 13.46 -3.46
N SER A 121 -8.66 14.73 -3.20
CA SER A 121 -9.94 15.36 -3.55
C SER A 121 -10.05 15.80 -5.01
N GLY A 122 -8.91 15.87 -5.72
CA GLY A 122 -8.86 16.21 -7.14
C GLY A 122 -9.55 15.19 -8.05
N VAL A 123 -10.01 14.07 -7.50
CA VAL A 123 -10.80 13.07 -8.22
C VAL A 123 -12.27 13.18 -7.82
N HIS A 124 -13.14 13.34 -8.81
CA HIS A 124 -14.55 13.61 -8.56
C HIS A 124 -15.20 12.45 -7.77
N ARG A 125 -15.66 12.77 -6.55
CA ARG A 125 -16.34 11.87 -5.60
C ARG A 125 -15.49 10.72 -5.03
N THR A 126 -14.21 10.96 -4.76
CA THR A 126 -13.34 10.01 -4.05
C THR A 126 -13.94 9.57 -2.71
N ASP A 127 -14.52 10.49 -1.95
CA ASP A 127 -15.25 10.24 -0.71
C ASP A 127 -16.33 9.19 -0.89
N ARG A 128 -17.22 9.40 -1.84
CA ARG A 128 -18.33 8.49 -2.12
C ARG A 128 -17.84 7.12 -2.55
N PHE A 129 -16.77 7.06 -3.34
CA PHE A 129 -16.19 5.79 -3.74
C PHE A 129 -15.60 5.04 -2.55
N ILE A 130 -14.87 5.72 -1.67
CA ILE A 130 -14.35 5.13 -0.44
C ILE A 130 -15.52 4.56 0.39
N GLU A 131 -16.61 5.31 0.55
CA GLU A 131 -17.80 4.83 1.25
C GLU A 131 -18.43 3.60 0.59
N GLU A 132 -18.61 3.63 -0.74
CA GLU A 132 -19.36 2.62 -1.49
C GLU A 132 -18.57 1.35 -1.83
N HIS A 133 -17.24 1.43 -1.87
CA HIS A 133 -16.38 0.33 -2.29
C HIS A 133 -15.37 -0.05 -1.22
N LEU A 134 -14.42 0.82 -0.90
CA LEU A 134 -13.33 0.46 0.01
C LEU A 134 -13.86 0.18 1.43
N LEU A 135 -14.54 1.14 2.04
CA LEU A 135 -15.03 1.02 3.41
C LEU A 135 -16.12 -0.03 3.52
N SER A 136 -17.10 -0.06 2.62
CA SER A 136 -18.15 -1.09 2.63
C SER A 136 -17.58 -2.51 2.48
N SER A 137 -16.63 -2.72 1.56
CA SER A 137 -16.01 -4.04 1.41
C SER A 137 -15.21 -4.49 2.63
N ILE A 138 -14.59 -3.58 3.39
CA ILE A 138 -13.97 -3.93 4.67
C ILE A 138 -15.04 -4.45 5.65
N TYR A 139 -16.22 -3.81 5.69
CA TYR A 139 -17.30 -4.30 6.54
C TYR A 139 -17.85 -5.66 6.12
N ASP A 140 -17.92 -5.91 4.81
CA ASP A 140 -18.46 -7.15 4.24
C ASP A 140 -17.46 -8.32 4.34
N THR A 141 -16.16 -8.05 4.28
CA THR A 141 -15.12 -9.10 4.19
C THR A 141 -14.40 -9.39 5.51
N VAL A 142 -14.27 -8.42 6.41
CA VAL A 142 -13.67 -8.67 7.73
C VAL A 142 -14.69 -9.35 8.63
N THR A 143 -14.45 -10.64 8.92
CA THR A 143 -15.43 -11.50 9.60
C THR A 143 -15.58 -11.15 11.10
N PRO A 144 -16.66 -11.60 11.76
CA PRO A 144 -16.79 -11.46 13.21
C PRO A 144 -15.62 -12.09 14.00
N GLU A 145 -15.08 -13.22 13.52
CA GLU A 145 -13.91 -13.87 14.11
C GLU A 145 -12.67 -12.98 13.98
N GLU A 146 -12.44 -12.40 12.80
CA GLU A 146 -11.30 -11.50 12.59
C GLU A 146 -11.41 -10.24 13.43
N ARG A 147 -12.62 -9.68 13.58
CA ARG A 147 -12.86 -8.55 14.48
C ARG A 147 -12.57 -8.91 15.93
N ARG A 148 -12.87 -10.13 16.35
CA ARG A 148 -12.53 -10.58 17.71
C ARG A 148 -11.02 -10.80 17.88
N ASP A 149 -10.35 -11.30 16.86
CA ASP A 149 -8.96 -11.78 16.98
C ASP A 149 -7.92 -10.71 16.58
N TYR A 150 -8.34 -9.68 15.83
CA TYR A 150 -7.51 -8.56 15.36
C TYR A 150 -8.16 -7.21 15.70
N ARG A 151 -7.32 -6.22 15.96
CA ARG A 151 -7.71 -4.81 15.87
C ARG A 151 -7.56 -4.40 14.41
N VAL A 152 -8.63 -3.89 13.79
CA VAL A 152 -8.64 -3.53 12.36
C VAL A 152 -9.04 -2.07 12.21
N GLU A 153 -8.20 -1.27 11.56
CA GLU A 153 -8.49 0.14 11.32
C GLU A 153 -8.10 0.55 9.90
N LEU A 154 -8.84 1.52 9.35
CA LEU A 154 -8.52 2.15 8.08
C LEU A 154 -7.82 3.48 8.35
N ILE A 155 -6.62 3.65 7.80
CA ILE A 155 -5.81 4.86 7.93
C ILE A 155 -5.66 5.48 6.54
N LEU A 156 -6.20 6.69 6.38
CA LEU A 156 -6.20 7.40 5.12
C LEU A 156 -5.18 8.54 5.14
N GLY A 157 -4.25 8.53 4.19
CA GLY A 157 -3.27 9.59 4.01
C GLY A 157 -3.71 10.59 2.96
N TYR A 158 -3.65 11.89 3.23
CA TYR A 158 -4.02 12.95 2.29
C TYR A 158 -2.97 14.06 2.29
N ASP A 159 -2.80 14.78 1.18
CA ASP A 159 -1.90 15.94 1.12
C ASP A 159 -2.33 17.02 2.13
N ASP A 160 -1.39 17.60 2.89
CA ASP A 160 -1.68 18.70 3.83
C ASP A 160 -2.16 19.99 3.15
N THR A 161 -2.11 20.05 1.82
CA THR A 161 -2.69 21.11 0.99
C THR A 161 -4.09 20.78 0.47
N ASP A 162 -4.63 19.59 0.78
CA ASP A 162 -5.96 19.16 0.32
C ASP A 162 -7.05 19.68 1.27
N GLU A 163 -7.59 20.87 0.96
CA GLU A 163 -8.57 21.56 1.81
C GLU A 163 -9.86 20.75 2.03
N PHE A 164 -10.27 19.96 1.03
CA PHE A 164 -11.44 19.09 1.15
C PHE A 164 -11.19 18.05 2.23
N TRP A 165 -10.10 17.29 2.15
CA TRP A 165 -9.84 16.24 3.14
C TRP A 165 -9.52 16.78 4.53
N GLN A 166 -8.91 17.97 4.64
CA GLN A 166 -8.74 18.64 5.95
C GLN A 166 -10.08 18.89 6.67
N SER A 167 -11.14 19.19 5.91
CA SER A 167 -12.47 19.50 6.46
C SER A 167 -13.41 18.28 6.54
N HIS A 168 -13.17 17.22 5.75
CA HIS A 168 -14.07 16.06 5.61
C HIS A 168 -13.61 14.78 6.35
N THR A 169 -12.62 14.87 7.24
CA THR A 169 -12.08 13.71 7.99
C THR A 169 -13.05 13.00 8.94
N ARG A 170 -14.28 13.49 9.17
CA ARG A 170 -15.21 12.92 10.18
C ARG A 170 -16.46 12.27 9.60
N GLU A 171 -16.66 12.40 8.30
CA GLU A 171 -17.97 12.18 7.68
C GLU A 171 -18.12 10.81 7.00
N LEU A 172 -17.00 10.16 6.65
CA LEU A 172 -17.05 8.89 5.92
C LEU A 172 -17.79 7.80 6.70
N ARG A 173 -18.79 7.19 6.06
CA ARG A 173 -19.53 6.02 6.59
C ARG A 173 -19.65 4.96 5.51
N PRO A 174 -19.60 3.66 5.85
CA PRO A 174 -19.83 2.62 4.87
C PRO A 174 -21.22 2.79 4.27
N ARG A 175 -21.31 2.73 2.94
CA ARG A 175 -22.54 2.94 2.19
C ARG A 175 -22.73 1.81 1.21
N ARG A 176 -23.84 1.08 1.30
CA ARG A 176 -24.14 0.06 0.28
C ARG A 176 -24.34 0.68 -1.10
N LYS A 177 -24.01 -0.08 -2.14
CA LYS A 177 -24.24 0.30 -3.53
C LYS A 177 -25.74 0.55 -3.78
N HIS A 178 -26.05 1.48 -4.68
CA HIS A 178 -27.42 1.92 -4.96
C HIS A 178 -28.38 0.74 -5.17
N GLY A 179 -29.39 0.64 -4.31
CA GLY A 179 -30.47 -0.36 -4.40
C GLY A 179 -30.40 -1.48 -3.36
N GLU A 180 -29.29 -1.60 -2.62
CA GLU A 180 -29.24 -2.54 -1.50
C GLU A 180 -29.84 -1.93 -0.23
N SER A 181 -30.82 -2.62 0.37
CA SER A 181 -31.41 -2.26 1.65
C SER A 181 -30.56 -2.81 2.79
N GLY A 182 -30.24 -1.99 3.79
CA GLY A 182 -29.57 -2.39 5.02
C GLY A 182 -28.49 -1.40 5.42
N ASP A 183 -28.40 -1.11 6.71
CA ASP A 183 -27.28 -0.35 7.27
C ASP A 183 -26.22 -1.31 7.83
N TYR A 184 -25.06 -0.75 8.18
CA TYR A 184 -24.04 -1.46 8.95
C TYR A 184 -24.26 -1.26 10.46
N ALA A 185 -25.48 -0.93 10.91
CA ALA A 185 -25.73 -0.52 12.31
C ALA A 185 -25.51 -1.64 13.34
N GLY A 186 -25.45 -2.90 12.89
CA GLY A 186 -25.10 -4.06 13.73
C GLY A 186 -23.61 -4.44 13.73
N HIS A 187 -22.79 -3.82 12.90
CA HIS A 187 -21.36 -4.14 12.82
C HIS A 187 -20.56 -3.32 13.84
N GLU A 188 -19.52 -3.91 14.40
CA GLU A 188 -18.49 -3.15 15.11
C GLU A 188 -17.92 -2.09 14.17
N VAL A 189 -17.89 -0.83 14.63
CA VAL A 189 -17.39 0.28 13.83
C VAL A 189 -15.90 0.07 13.58
N ILE A 190 -15.50 0.04 12.30
CA ILE A 190 -14.08 0.11 11.92
C ILE A 190 -13.60 1.54 12.15
N PRO A 191 -12.62 1.78 13.05
CA PRO A 191 -12.05 3.10 13.24
C PRO A 191 -11.43 3.66 11.96
N LEU A 192 -11.68 4.94 11.72
CA LEU A 192 -11.12 5.70 10.62
C LEU A 192 -10.13 6.73 11.17
N ASN A 193 -8.89 6.65 10.71
CA ASN A 193 -7.85 7.62 11.05
C ASN A 193 -7.40 8.35 9.79
N PHE A 194 -7.03 9.62 9.96
CA PHE A 194 -6.59 10.46 8.86
C PHE A 194 -5.20 11.00 9.19
N VAL A 195 -4.28 10.89 8.23
CA VAL A 195 -2.91 11.37 8.34
C VAL A 195 -2.70 12.45 7.30
N SER A 196 -2.45 13.68 7.79
CA SER A 196 -2.04 14.79 6.94
C SER A 196 -0.59 14.59 6.53
N ILE A 197 -0.36 14.45 5.24
CA ILE A 197 0.94 14.14 4.65
C ILE A 197 1.47 15.43 4.03
N ARG A 198 2.56 15.95 4.60
CA ARG A 198 3.14 17.22 4.12
C ARG A 198 3.55 17.16 2.66
N LYS A 199 2.89 17.93 1.80
CA LYS A 199 3.34 18.11 0.42
C LYS A 199 4.68 18.81 0.43
N ASP A 200 5.57 18.40 -0.47
CA ASP A 200 6.85 19.07 -0.58
C ASP A 200 6.63 20.51 -1.07
N PRO A 201 6.86 21.53 -0.21
CA PRO A 201 6.51 22.91 -0.52
C PRO A 201 7.35 23.48 -1.66
N ASP A 202 8.56 22.95 -1.85
CA ASP A 202 9.51 23.44 -2.85
C ASP A 202 9.48 22.63 -4.16
N GLY A 203 8.76 21.50 -4.18
CA GLY A 203 8.78 20.54 -5.31
C GLY A 203 10.16 19.92 -5.60
N LYS A 204 11.11 20.03 -4.67
CA LYS A 204 12.49 19.52 -4.76
C LYS A 204 12.61 18.01 -4.52
N ARG A 205 11.58 17.37 -3.96
CA ARG A 205 11.40 15.94 -3.77
C ARG A 205 10.34 15.45 -4.78
N PRO A 206 10.64 15.45 -6.08
CA PRO A 206 9.69 14.97 -7.10
C PRO A 206 9.34 13.49 -6.91
N ASN A 207 10.20 12.74 -6.20
CA ASN A 207 10.08 11.31 -5.94
C ASN A 207 9.51 11.00 -4.55
N ARG A 208 8.64 11.87 -4.03
CA ARG A 208 8.05 11.65 -2.72
C ARG A 208 6.95 10.58 -2.83
N ILE A 209 7.03 9.56 -1.99
CA ILE A 209 6.10 8.43 -1.94
C ILE A 209 5.25 8.57 -0.68
N PRO A 210 4.00 9.07 -0.75
CA PRO A 210 3.16 9.30 0.44
C PRO A 210 2.96 8.05 1.31
N PHE A 211 3.00 6.86 0.70
CA PHE A 211 2.92 5.60 1.43
C PHE A 211 4.08 5.39 2.42
N ASN A 212 5.25 5.97 2.21
CA ASN A 212 6.35 5.86 3.18
C ASN A 212 5.97 6.53 4.51
N GLU A 213 5.47 7.76 4.46
CA GLU A 213 5.03 8.47 5.66
C GLU A 213 3.76 7.85 6.27
N LEU A 214 2.80 7.42 5.43
CA LEU A 214 1.57 6.79 5.91
C LEU A 214 1.83 5.47 6.64
N CYS A 215 2.65 4.60 6.05
CA CYS A 215 3.01 3.32 6.66
C CYS A 215 3.90 3.49 7.89
N GLN A 216 4.78 4.49 7.90
CA GLN A 216 5.55 4.85 9.09
C GLN A 216 4.62 5.32 10.23
N ALA A 217 3.64 6.17 9.92
CA ALA A 217 2.64 6.60 10.90
C ALA A 217 1.82 5.41 11.44
N ALA A 218 1.43 4.46 10.57
CA ALA A 218 0.75 3.24 10.98
C ALA A 218 1.61 2.39 11.93
N LEU A 219 2.90 2.21 11.64
CA LEU A 219 3.84 1.51 12.52
C LEU A 219 3.97 2.22 13.88
N GLU A 220 4.14 3.55 13.90
CA GLU A 220 4.26 4.35 15.13
C GLU A 220 2.99 4.31 15.98
N TYR A 221 1.84 4.17 15.31
CA TYR A 221 0.52 3.94 15.87
C TYR A 221 0.29 2.49 16.35
N GLY A 222 1.28 1.62 16.14
CA GLY A 222 1.34 0.26 16.70
C GLY A 222 0.92 -0.85 15.76
N ALA A 223 0.87 -0.61 14.44
CA ALA A 223 0.50 -1.65 13.48
C ALA A 223 1.50 -2.82 13.51
N ASP A 224 0.99 -4.03 13.71
CA ASP A 224 1.74 -5.27 13.54
C ASP A 224 1.80 -5.67 12.06
N TYR A 225 0.69 -5.44 11.35
CA TYR A 225 0.53 -5.71 9.93
C TYR A 225 -0.01 -4.48 9.20
N ILE A 226 0.45 -4.29 7.96
CA ILE A 226 -0.05 -3.25 7.07
C ILE A 226 -0.59 -3.92 5.81
N ALA A 227 -1.82 -3.58 5.43
CA ALA A 227 -2.41 -3.86 4.14
C ALA A 227 -2.39 -2.57 3.31
N ARG A 228 -1.44 -2.42 2.39
CA ARG A 228 -1.38 -1.28 1.48
C ARG A 228 -2.35 -1.51 0.34
N VAL A 229 -3.31 -0.59 0.20
CA VAL A 229 -4.29 -0.60 -0.89
C VAL A 229 -4.40 0.78 -1.54
N ASN A 230 -4.89 0.80 -2.78
CA ASN A 230 -5.31 2.05 -3.39
C ASN A 230 -6.70 2.45 -2.85
N ASP A 231 -7.01 3.73 -2.83
CA ASP A 231 -8.35 4.26 -2.49
C ASP A 231 -9.45 3.85 -3.49
N ASP A 232 -9.08 3.29 -4.65
CA ASP A 232 -9.96 2.74 -5.69
C ASP A 232 -10.11 1.22 -5.65
N SER A 233 -9.88 0.63 -4.47
CA SER A 233 -9.89 -0.81 -4.23
C SER A 233 -11.18 -1.29 -3.55
N GLU A 234 -11.54 -2.54 -3.80
CA GLU A 234 -12.65 -3.24 -3.15
C GLU A 234 -12.21 -4.66 -2.74
N PHE A 235 -12.32 -5.01 -1.46
CA PHE A 235 -12.05 -6.36 -0.98
C PHE A 235 -13.18 -7.31 -1.37
N VAL A 236 -12.86 -8.51 -1.84
CA VAL A 236 -13.88 -9.48 -2.29
C VAL A 236 -13.99 -10.69 -1.38
N THR A 237 -12.87 -11.19 -0.87
CA THR A 237 -12.86 -12.46 -0.12
C THR A 237 -12.99 -12.22 1.38
N SER A 238 -14.00 -12.80 2.02
CA SER A 238 -14.11 -12.77 3.48
C SER A 238 -13.01 -13.60 4.17
N GLY A 239 -12.53 -13.18 5.34
CA GLY A 239 -11.51 -13.92 6.09
C GLY A 239 -10.08 -13.70 5.60
N TRP A 240 -9.84 -12.65 4.82
CA TRP A 240 -8.56 -12.42 4.16
C TRP A 240 -7.44 -12.03 5.13
N ILE A 241 -7.75 -11.43 6.29
CA ILE A 241 -6.73 -11.05 7.30
C ILE A 241 -6.09 -12.30 7.89
N THR A 242 -6.91 -13.28 8.26
CA THR A 242 -6.45 -14.56 8.81
C THR A 242 -5.53 -15.25 7.82
N VAL A 243 -6.00 -15.37 6.57
CA VAL A 243 -5.25 -15.98 5.46
C VAL A 243 -3.90 -15.28 5.24
N ALA A 244 -3.89 -13.95 5.17
CA ALA A 244 -2.66 -13.19 4.91
C ALA A 244 -1.66 -13.28 6.07
N THR A 245 -2.15 -13.16 7.31
CA THR A 245 -1.30 -13.23 8.51
C THR A 245 -0.73 -14.63 8.73
N GLU A 246 -1.51 -15.70 8.52
CA GLU A 246 -1.03 -17.08 8.56
C GLU A 246 0.03 -17.34 7.48
N ALA A 247 -0.20 -16.85 6.26
CA ALA A 247 0.76 -17.00 5.17
C ALA A 247 2.11 -16.32 5.51
N LEU A 248 2.10 -15.09 6.04
CA LEU A 248 3.32 -14.42 6.51
C LEU A 248 4.00 -15.18 7.66
N ARG A 249 3.23 -15.65 8.64
CA ARG A 249 3.75 -16.42 9.78
C ARG A 249 4.34 -17.77 9.36
N SER A 250 3.89 -18.32 8.24
CA SER A 250 4.40 -19.59 7.69
C SER A 250 5.79 -19.49 7.05
N PHE A 251 6.28 -18.27 6.76
CA PHE A 251 7.65 -18.11 6.28
C PHE A 251 8.68 -18.53 7.34
N SER A 252 9.91 -18.80 6.91
CA SER A 252 10.99 -19.19 7.83
C SER A 252 12.18 -18.24 7.67
N PRO A 253 12.45 -17.33 8.61
CA PRO A 253 11.72 -17.11 9.84
C PRO A 253 10.32 -16.49 9.58
N PRO A 254 9.38 -16.65 10.53
CA PRO A 254 8.03 -16.07 10.43
C PRO A 254 8.07 -14.57 10.17
N ASN A 255 7.07 -14.08 9.45
CA ASN A 255 6.86 -12.65 9.18
C ASN A 255 7.99 -11.97 8.38
N VAL A 256 8.88 -12.73 7.74
CA VAL A 256 9.88 -12.19 6.78
C VAL A 256 9.46 -12.55 5.37
N GLY A 257 8.76 -11.62 4.73
CA GLY A 257 8.24 -11.72 3.38
C GLY A 257 7.12 -10.72 3.12
N VAL A 258 6.49 -10.87 1.98
CA VAL A 258 5.29 -10.13 1.58
C VAL A 258 4.26 -11.10 1.01
N VAL A 259 2.99 -10.84 1.29
CA VAL A 259 1.88 -11.51 0.61
C VAL A 259 0.95 -10.46 0.02
N GLY A 260 0.13 -10.82 -0.96
CA GLY A 260 -0.80 -9.88 -1.56
C GLY A 260 -2.03 -10.60 -2.11
N PRO A 261 -3.11 -9.85 -2.37
CA PRO A 261 -4.28 -10.39 -3.01
C PRO A 261 -4.02 -10.72 -4.47
N THR A 262 -4.80 -11.64 -5.02
CA THR A 262 -4.99 -11.68 -6.47
C THR A 262 -5.82 -10.48 -6.90
N CYS A 263 -5.34 -9.75 -7.90
CA CYS A 263 -6.08 -8.71 -8.60
C CYS A 263 -6.20 -9.12 -10.07
N ARG A 264 -7.44 -9.15 -10.61
CA ARG A 264 -7.67 -9.53 -12.02
C ARG A 264 -7.71 -8.33 -12.96
N GLN A 265 -7.53 -7.12 -12.41
CA GLN A 265 -7.52 -5.87 -13.16
C GLN A 265 -6.09 -5.31 -13.26
N GLY A 266 -5.79 -4.67 -14.38
CA GLY A 266 -4.47 -4.07 -14.60
C GLY A 266 -3.38 -5.10 -14.84
N ASN A 267 -2.22 -4.88 -14.24
CA ASN A 267 -1.07 -5.77 -14.39
C ASN A 267 -1.13 -6.91 -13.36
N ILE A 268 -1.44 -8.11 -13.84
CA ILE A 268 -1.59 -9.32 -13.01
C ILE A 268 -0.25 -9.98 -12.63
N ASP A 269 0.86 -9.53 -13.23
CA ASP A 269 2.19 -10.07 -12.97
C ASP A 269 2.89 -9.42 -11.76
N ILE A 270 2.32 -8.32 -11.25
CA ILE A 270 2.85 -7.56 -10.12
C ILE A 270 1.82 -7.45 -9.00
N MET A 271 2.34 -7.27 -7.79
CA MET A 271 1.58 -7.09 -6.56
C MET A 271 1.21 -5.61 -6.42
N THR A 272 0.03 -5.23 -6.93
CA THR A 272 -0.50 -3.85 -6.84
C THR A 272 -1.03 -3.47 -5.46
N HIS A 273 -1.21 -4.48 -4.61
CA HIS A 273 -1.66 -4.35 -3.23
C HIS A 273 -0.83 -5.34 -2.42
N ASP A 274 -0.32 -4.92 -1.27
CA ASP A 274 0.61 -5.75 -0.50
C ASP A 274 0.25 -5.78 0.99
N PHE A 275 0.64 -6.87 1.63
CA PHE A 275 0.39 -7.17 3.02
C PHE A 275 1.70 -7.66 3.68
N VAL A 276 2.17 -6.91 4.67
CA VAL A 276 3.46 -7.17 5.34
C VAL A 276 3.32 -7.14 6.85
N HIS A 277 4.27 -7.74 7.56
CA HIS A 277 4.45 -7.50 8.99
C HIS A 277 5.30 -6.23 9.18
N ALA A 278 4.64 -5.14 9.59
CA ALA A 278 5.18 -3.78 9.53
C ALA A 278 6.52 -3.60 10.29
N PRO A 279 6.67 -4.06 11.55
CA PRO A 279 7.95 -3.94 12.26
C PRO A 279 9.09 -4.67 11.55
N THR A 280 8.80 -5.83 10.95
CA THR A 280 9.83 -6.59 10.23
C THR A 280 10.21 -5.90 8.94
N HIS A 281 9.23 -5.53 8.11
CA HIS A 281 9.46 -4.88 6.82
C HIS A 281 10.28 -3.59 6.97
N ILE A 282 9.83 -2.69 7.85
CA ILE A 282 10.52 -1.42 8.09
C ILE A 282 11.89 -1.64 8.74
N SER A 283 12.08 -2.65 9.60
CA SER A 283 13.42 -2.97 10.14
C SER A 283 14.43 -3.45 9.10
N ILE A 284 13.96 -4.09 8.02
CA ILE A 284 14.83 -4.59 6.95
C ILE A 284 15.24 -3.44 6.02
N PHE A 285 14.29 -2.59 5.64
CA PHE A 285 14.50 -1.60 4.58
C PHE A 285 14.68 -0.16 5.06
N GLY A 286 14.35 0.14 6.31
CA GLY A 286 14.38 1.49 6.89
C GLY A 286 13.20 2.40 6.51
N ALA A 287 12.51 2.09 5.40
CA ALA A 287 11.27 2.73 4.94
C ALA A 287 10.36 1.67 4.31
N TYR A 288 9.11 2.02 4.00
CA TYR A 288 8.19 1.07 3.36
C TYR A 288 8.60 0.76 1.90
N TYR A 289 9.02 1.78 1.17
CA TYR A 289 9.56 1.70 -0.19
C TYR A 289 10.85 2.51 -0.34
N PRO A 290 11.71 2.19 -1.33
CA PRO A 290 12.90 2.99 -1.64
C PRO A 290 12.55 4.41 -2.08
N GLU A 291 13.11 5.42 -1.41
CA GLU A 291 12.86 6.85 -1.69
C GLU A 291 13.33 7.33 -3.07
N VAL A 292 14.02 6.47 -3.83
CA VAL A 292 14.47 6.82 -5.18
C VAL A 292 13.33 6.84 -6.20
N PHE A 293 12.20 6.17 -5.91
CA PHE A 293 11.08 6.04 -6.84
C PHE A 293 10.02 7.15 -6.71
N ASP A 294 9.26 7.41 -7.78
CA ASP A 294 8.21 8.45 -7.86
C ASP A 294 6.77 7.92 -7.83
N ASN A 295 6.59 6.66 -7.41
CA ASN A 295 5.36 5.84 -7.31
C ASN A 295 5.18 4.75 -8.39
N TYR A 296 5.71 4.90 -9.61
CA TYR A 296 5.35 3.95 -10.69
C TYR A 296 5.91 2.54 -10.49
N TYR A 297 7.12 2.41 -9.93
CA TYR A 297 7.84 1.13 -9.79
C TYR A 297 7.72 0.47 -8.41
N LEU A 298 6.85 0.98 -7.54
CA LEU A 298 6.72 0.47 -6.17
C LEU A 298 6.20 -0.97 -6.16
N ASP A 299 5.18 -1.22 -6.97
CA ASP A 299 4.54 -2.53 -7.14
C ASP A 299 5.53 -3.56 -7.70
N ASP A 300 6.30 -3.19 -8.72
CA ASP A 300 7.38 -4.03 -9.26
C ASP A 300 8.44 -4.35 -8.20
N TRP A 301 8.86 -3.34 -7.43
CA TRP A 301 9.87 -3.52 -6.40
C TRP A 301 9.41 -4.48 -5.31
N ILE A 302 8.22 -4.28 -4.73
CA ILE A 302 7.72 -5.10 -3.63
C ILE A 302 7.46 -6.55 -4.07
N THR A 303 7.01 -6.73 -5.32
CA THR A 303 6.84 -8.05 -5.94
C THR A 303 8.15 -8.85 -5.93
N ARG A 304 9.28 -8.17 -6.10
CA ARG A 304 10.58 -8.82 -6.37
C ARG A 304 11.50 -8.85 -5.16
N VAL A 305 11.43 -7.88 -4.26
CA VAL A 305 12.49 -7.61 -3.27
C VAL A 305 12.72 -8.76 -2.28
N TYR A 306 11.67 -9.47 -1.91
CA TYR A 306 11.76 -10.62 -0.99
C TYR A 306 12.17 -11.93 -1.69
N GLY A 307 12.16 -11.96 -3.02
CA GLY A 307 12.39 -13.16 -3.82
C GLY A 307 11.21 -14.14 -3.80
N THR A 308 11.21 -15.10 -4.73
CA THR A 308 10.09 -16.04 -4.93
C THR A 308 9.77 -16.92 -3.72
N ALA A 309 10.74 -17.17 -2.84
CA ALA A 309 10.53 -17.97 -1.63
C ALA A 309 9.74 -17.24 -0.54
N ARG A 310 9.61 -15.92 -0.62
CA ARG A 310 9.02 -15.05 0.42
C ARG A 310 8.03 -14.02 -0.12
N THR A 311 7.63 -14.18 -1.37
CA THR A 311 6.55 -13.42 -2.01
C THR A 311 5.44 -14.40 -2.38
N ARG A 312 4.19 -14.15 -1.97
CA ARG A 312 3.04 -14.97 -2.37
C ARG A 312 1.82 -14.13 -2.73
N LEU A 313 1.21 -14.40 -3.87
CA LEU A 313 -0.17 -14.00 -4.15
C LEU A 313 -1.09 -15.10 -3.61
N LEU A 314 -2.11 -14.71 -2.85
CA LEU A 314 -3.00 -15.66 -2.17
C LEU A 314 -4.33 -15.74 -2.92
N ALA A 315 -4.67 -16.92 -3.47
CA ALA A 315 -5.87 -17.12 -4.29
C ALA A 315 -7.19 -16.92 -3.52
N ASN A 316 -7.14 -17.00 -2.19
CA ASN A 316 -8.24 -16.76 -1.26
C ASN A 316 -8.14 -15.40 -0.57
N PHE A 317 -7.49 -14.44 -1.23
CA PHE A 317 -7.47 -13.03 -0.89
C PHE A 317 -7.62 -12.28 -2.22
N GLU A 318 -8.84 -11.90 -2.60
CA GLU A 318 -9.09 -11.17 -3.85
C GLU A 318 -9.43 -9.70 -3.56
N VAL A 319 -8.86 -8.82 -4.39
CA VAL A 319 -9.16 -7.38 -4.44
C VAL A 319 -9.51 -6.99 -5.87
N VAL A 320 -10.52 -6.15 -6.02
CA VAL A 320 -10.87 -5.51 -7.29
C VAL A 320 -10.30 -4.10 -7.33
N HIS A 321 -9.59 -3.78 -8.42
CA HIS A 321 -9.03 -2.45 -8.67
C HIS A 321 -9.88 -1.72 -9.73
N HIS A 322 -10.57 -0.66 -9.31
CA HIS A 322 -11.54 0.07 -10.16
C HIS A 322 -10.87 1.13 -11.05
N LEU A 323 -10.02 0.66 -11.96
CA LEU A 323 -9.16 1.48 -12.84
C LEU A 323 -9.88 2.52 -13.71
N GLU A 324 -11.17 2.32 -14.00
CA GLU A 324 -11.94 3.22 -14.88
C GLU A 324 -12.63 4.35 -14.13
N THR A 325 -12.73 4.25 -12.80
CA THR A 325 -13.47 5.22 -11.98
C THR A 325 -12.74 6.55 -11.89
N PHE A 326 -11.41 6.49 -11.96
CA PHE A 326 -10.54 7.62 -11.77
C PHE A 326 -9.56 7.67 -12.94
N TRP A 327 -9.56 8.78 -13.67
CA TRP A 327 -8.56 9.03 -14.71
C TRP A 327 -7.15 8.81 -14.13
N THR A 328 -6.19 8.43 -14.97
CA THR A 328 -4.81 8.15 -14.55
C THR A 328 -4.28 9.29 -13.67
N ARG A 329 -4.10 9.02 -12.38
CA ARG A 329 -3.63 10.02 -11.39
C ARG A 329 -2.18 10.40 -11.59
N TYR A 330 -1.39 9.46 -12.10
CA TYR A 330 0.03 9.66 -12.36
C TYR A 330 0.30 9.52 -13.85
N LYS A 331 1.14 10.42 -14.36
CA LYS A 331 1.73 10.26 -15.68
C LYS A 331 2.78 9.17 -15.58
N ALA A 332 2.62 8.07 -16.30
CA ALA A 332 3.63 7.02 -16.33
C ALA A 332 4.99 7.60 -16.76
N THR A 333 6.00 7.39 -15.93
CA THR A 333 7.40 7.75 -16.16
C THR A 333 8.21 6.46 -16.26
N PHE A 334 8.99 6.31 -17.34
CA PHE A 334 9.82 5.12 -17.55
C PHE A 334 11.29 5.36 -17.21
N ASP A 335 11.63 6.57 -16.75
CA ASP A 335 13.01 6.99 -16.50
C ASP A 335 13.66 6.22 -15.34
N GLN A 336 12.84 5.72 -14.40
CA GLN A 336 13.28 5.00 -13.22
C GLN A 336 13.40 3.48 -13.41
N ASP A 337 13.03 2.93 -14.57
CA ASP A 337 13.15 1.48 -14.89
C ASP A 337 14.58 0.97 -14.63
N LYS A 338 15.57 1.78 -15.02
CA LYS A 338 16.99 1.48 -14.86
C LYS A 338 17.42 1.36 -13.39
N LEU A 339 16.66 1.95 -12.47
CA LEU A 339 16.93 1.92 -11.03
C LEU A 339 16.28 0.70 -10.39
N LEU A 340 15.25 0.11 -11.00
CA LEU A 340 14.48 -0.98 -10.39
C LEU A 340 15.35 -2.18 -10.04
N ASP A 341 16.13 -2.69 -10.99
CA ASP A 341 16.99 -3.85 -10.77
C ASP A 341 18.04 -3.60 -9.68
N GLU A 342 18.60 -2.38 -9.62
CA GLU A 342 19.55 -2.00 -8.58
C GLU A 342 18.87 -1.96 -7.20
N GLN A 343 17.68 -1.38 -7.09
CA GLN A 343 16.95 -1.29 -5.82
C GLN A 343 16.42 -2.65 -5.35
N VAL A 344 16.01 -3.53 -6.27
CA VAL A 344 15.65 -4.92 -5.95
C VAL A 344 16.89 -5.67 -5.43
N ALA A 345 18.05 -5.51 -6.08
CA ALA A 345 19.28 -6.13 -5.62
C ALA A 345 19.72 -5.63 -4.23
N LYS A 346 19.66 -4.32 -3.99
CA LYS A 346 19.95 -3.72 -2.68
C LYS A 346 18.99 -4.23 -1.59
N GLY A 347 17.69 -4.26 -1.88
CA GLY A 347 16.70 -4.78 -0.94
C GLY A 347 16.89 -6.27 -0.66
N GLY A 348 17.19 -7.09 -1.67
CA GLY A 348 17.52 -8.50 -1.49
C GLY A 348 18.75 -8.71 -0.58
N GLN A 349 19.79 -7.89 -0.73
CA GLN A 349 20.96 -7.91 0.17
C GLN A 349 20.59 -7.53 1.62
N ALA A 350 19.66 -6.60 1.82
CA ALA A 350 19.15 -6.24 3.13
C ALA A 350 18.38 -7.40 3.77
N VAL A 351 17.50 -8.07 3.02
CA VAL A 351 16.79 -9.29 3.47
C VAL A 351 17.79 -10.38 3.87
N ASP A 352 18.79 -10.66 3.04
CA ASP A 352 19.81 -11.67 3.34
C ASP A 352 20.62 -11.35 4.60
N SER A 353 20.95 -10.08 4.81
CA SER A 353 21.67 -9.61 5.99
C SER A 353 20.82 -9.82 7.26
N TYR A 354 19.56 -9.43 7.21
CA TYR A 354 18.60 -9.66 8.30
C TYR A 354 18.47 -11.15 8.64
N LEU A 355 18.39 -12.02 7.63
CA LEU A 355 18.29 -13.47 7.82
C LEU A 355 19.54 -14.07 8.47
N ARG A 356 20.74 -13.61 8.10
CA ARG A 356 22.01 -14.04 8.72
C ARG A 356 22.09 -13.64 10.19
N GLU A 357 21.68 -12.41 10.52
CA GLU A 357 21.66 -11.91 11.89
C GLU A 357 20.72 -12.73 12.79
N LYS A 358 19.51 -13.03 12.32
CA LYS A 358 18.54 -13.86 13.05
C LYS A 358 19.02 -15.29 13.27
N LYS A 359 19.69 -15.89 12.28
CA LYS A 359 20.31 -17.23 12.43
C LYS A 359 21.40 -17.23 13.51
N THR A 360 22.25 -16.20 13.50
CA THR A 360 23.36 -16.05 14.47
C THR A 360 22.83 -15.88 15.89
N ALA A 361 21.78 -15.08 16.08
CA ALA A 361 21.14 -14.89 17.39
C ALA A 361 20.58 -16.19 17.96
N LYS A 362 19.98 -17.05 17.11
CA LYS A 362 19.47 -18.37 17.53
C LYS A 362 20.60 -19.32 17.96
N GLN A 363 21.74 -19.27 17.27
CA GLN A 363 22.92 -20.10 17.58
C GLN A 363 23.65 -19.65 18.85
N ARG A 364 23.75 -18.34 19.12
CA ARG A 364 24.36 -17.81 20.35
C ARG A 364 23.60 -18.19 21.62
N ARG A 365 22.33 -18.56 21.51
CA ARG A 365 21.51 -18.98 22.65
C ARG A 365 21.82 -20.40 23.16
N VAL A 366 22.75 -21.12 22.52
CA VAL A 366 23.15 -22.47 22.92
C VAL A 366 24.64 -22.48 23.21
N LEU A 367 24.99 -22.28 24.49
CA LEU A 367 26.17 -22.80 25.19
C LEU A 367 26.08 -22.29 26.65
N GLY A 368 25.23 -22.93 27.47
CA GLY A 368 25.31 -22.83 28.94
C GLY A 368 24.10 -22.30 29.73
N THR A 369 22.88 -22.23 29.18
CA THR A 369 21.69 -21.75 29.95
C THR A 369 20.47 -22.68 29.96
N ASP A 370 20.60 -23.95 29.56
CA ASP A 370 19.48 -24.91 29.57
C ASP A 370 19.19 -25.55 30.95
N THR A 371 19.82 -25.09 32.03
CA THR A 371 19.52 -25.54 33.39
C THR A 371 19.11 -24.36 34.27
N VAL A 372 17.90 -23.86 34.04
CA VAL A 372 17.11 -23.32 35.15
C VAL A 372 16.15 -24.44 35.54
N GLU A 373 16.60 -25.32 36.43
CA GLU A 373 15.69 -26.26 37.10
C GLU A 373 14.58 -25.45 37.75
N LYS A 374 13.34 -25.95 37.62
CA LYS A 374 12.16 -25.35 38.24
C LYS A 374 12.46 -25.00 39.69
N VAL A 375 12.40 -23.72 40.00
CA VAL A 375 12.29 -23.22 41.37
C VAL A 375 11.11 -23.94 42.00
N ASP A 376 11.38 -24.79 42.98
CA ASP A 376 10.33 -25.39 43.79
C ASP A 376 9.51 -24.27 44.44
N GLY A 377 8.22 -24.50 44.67
CA GLY A 377 7.28 -23.47 45.15
C GLY A 377 7.55 -22.97 46.58
N SER A 378 8.78 -23.03 47.08
CA SER A 378 9.15 -22.72 48.46
C SER A 378 9.40 -21.22 48.73
N GLY A 379 9.44 -20.36 47.70
CA GLY A 379 9.49 -18.91 47.87
C GLY A 379 10.75 -18.37 48.55
N ARG A 380 11.82 -19.17 48.69
CA ARG A 380 13.12 -18.69 49.20
C ARG A 380 14.05 -18.41 48.03
N MET A 381 14.48 -17.15 47.89
CA MET A 381 15.55 -16.75 46.98
C MET A 381 16.84 -17.48 47.36
N GLY A 382 17.15 -18.57 46.66
CA GLY A 382 18.48 -19.15 46.67
C GLY A 382 19.44 -18.22 45.95
N GLN A 383 20.56 -17.88 46.58
CA GLN A 383 21.66 -17.16 45.94
C GLN A 383 22.14 -17.95 44.71
N LEU A 384 21.98 -17.36 43.53
CA LEU A 384 22.53 -17.89 42.28
C LEU A 384 24.06 -17.81 42.32
N HIS A 385 24.70 -18.95 42.49
CA HIS A 385 26.16 -19.08 42.40
C HIS A 385 26.54 -19.32 40.93
N PHE A 386 27.15 -18.32 40.29
CA PHE A 386 27.68 -18.48 38.94
C PHE A 386 29.13 -18.97 39.02
N GLU A 387 29.34 -20.25 38.73
CA GLU A 387 30.69 -20.81 38.62
C GLU A 387 31.16 -20.72 37.16
N LEU A 388 32.05 -19.76 36.87
CA LEU A 388 32.73 -19.64 35.58
C LEU A 388 33.77 -20.75 35.44
N LYS A 389 33.41 -21.84 34.74
CA LYS A 389 34.38 -22.85 34.33
C LYS A 389 35.30 -22.32 33.23
N ASN A 390 36.47 -21.84 33.63
CA ASN A 390 37.58 -21.60 32.72
C ASN A 390 38.05 -22.93 32.12
N LYS A 391 37.74 -23.17 30.84
CA LYS A 391 38.40 -24.24 30.08
C LYS A 391 39.80 -23.80 29.70
N ARG A 392 40.80 -24.31 30.42
CA ARG A 392 42.17 -24.46 29.91
C ARG A 392 42.39 -25.93 29.56
N SER A 393 42.62 -26.19 28.28
CA SER A 393 43.55 -27.20 27.76
C SER A 393 43.57 -27.08 26.24
#